data_AF-A0A3D9DSD6-F1
#
_entry.id   AF-A0A3D9DSD6-F1
#
_cell.length_a   1.000
_cell.length_b   1.000
_cell.length_c   1.000
_cell.angle_alpha   90.00
_cell.angle_beta   90.00
_cell.angle_gamma   90.00
#
_symmetry.space_group_name_H-M   'P 1'
#
loop_
_entity.id
_entity.type
_entity.pdbx_description
1 polymer ?
#
loop_
_entity_poly.entity_id
_entity_poly.type
_entity_poly.pdbx_seq_one_letter_code
_entity_poly.pdbx_strand_id
1 'polypeptide(L)'
;MKTTMTPDEFTTVLERATEAERETLDGAHWRYISLIGLVHDALPAEVVAADQEAFPHFIKQMGGRPLFSDADCTSFMVEVTGLSAEFCEAWKDHDFYELHGETAEEMAARESAAN
;
A
#
# COMPACT_ATOMS: atom_id res chain seq x y z
N MET A 1 -1.93 -18.74 -0.15
CA MET A 1 -1.27 -17.99 -1.23
C MET A 1 -0.10 -17.27 -0.59
N LYS A 2 1.07 -17.24 -1.24
CA LYS A 2 2.22 -16.43 -0.79
C LYS A 2 1.80 -14.98 -1.05
N THR A 3 1.61 -14.16 -0.01
CA THR A 3 0.94 -12.84 -0.13
C THR A 3 1.89 -11.66 0.06
N THR A 4 3.21 -11.90 0.05
CA THR A 4 4.22 -10.87 0.31
C THR A 4 5.49 -11.24 -0.44
N MET A 5 6.02 -10.29 -1.21
CA MET A 5 7.31 -10.36 -1.86
C MET A 5 8.43 -10.32 -0.81
N THR A 6 9.49 -11.07 -1.04
CA THR A 6 10.71 -10.95 -0.23
C THR A 6 11.44 -9.64 -0.53
N PRO A 7 12.36 -9.20 0.35
CA PRO A 7 13.22 -8.05 0.08
C PRO A 7 13.94 -8.05 -1.26
N ASP A 8 14.50 -9.18 -1.65
CA ASP A 8 15.19 -9.31 -2.93
C ASP A 8 14.20 -9.21 -4.12
N GLU A 9 13.00 -9.79 -3.97
CA GLU A 9 11.97 -9.78 -4.99
C GLU A 9 11.45 -8.36 -5.24
N PHE A 10 11.02 -7.63 -4.20
CA PHE A 10 10.52 -6.26 -4.41
C PHE A 10 11.62 -5.30 -4.86
N THR A 11 12.86 -5.48 -4.39
CA THR A 11 14.00 -4.64 -4.80
C THR A 11 14.25 -4.79 -6.29
N THR A 12 14.31 -6.03 -6.78
CA THR A 12 14.49 -6.34 -8.21
C THR A 12 13.37 -5.73 -9.06
N VAL A 13 12.13 -5.78 -8.58
CA VAL A 13 11.00 -5.17 -9.30
C VAL A 13 11.16 -3.66 -9.36
N LEU A 14 11.37 -3.02 -8.21
CA LEU A 14 11.43 -1.57 -8.11
C LEU A 14 12.63 -0.98 -8.84
N GLU A 15 13.77 -1.67 -8.92
CA GLU A 15 14.93 -1.27 -9.75
C GLU A 15 14.58 -1.01 -11.22
N ARG A 16 13.49 -1.61 -11.72
CA ARG A 16 12.99 -1.37 -13.08
C ARG A 16 12.09 -0.13 -13.19
N ALA A 17 11.58 0.39 -12.08
CA ALA A 17 10.78 1.60 -12.04
C ALA A 17 11.69 2.84 -12.08
N THR A 18 11.30 3.80 -12.90
CA THR A 18 11.87 5.15 -12.90
C THR A 18 11.56 5.87 -11.59
N GLU A 19 12.32 6.93 -11.30
CA GLU A 19 12.07 7.77 -10.12
C GLU A 19 10.63 8.33 -10.11
N ALA A 20 10.14 8.81 -11.25
CA ALA A 20 8.77 9.30 -11.39
C ALA A 20 7.71 8.22 -11.14
N GLU A 21 7.95 6.97 -11.55
CA GLU A 21 7.05 5.86 -11.26
C GLU A 21 7.05 5.53 -9.76
N ARG A 22 8.21 5.60 -9.08
CA ARG A 22 8.30 5.40 -7.63
C ARG A 22 7.57 6.50 -6.85
N GLU A 23 7.73 7.76 -7.23
CA GLU A 23 6.96 8.87 -6.64
C GLU A 23 5.45 8.70 -6.85
N THR A 24 5.05 8.19 -8.02
CA THR A 24 3.65 7.91 -8.34
C THR A 24 3.10 6.75 -7.48
N LEU A 25 3.89 5.71 -7.23
CA LEU A 25 3.53 4.60 -6.35
C LEU A 25 3.40 5.05 -4.90
N ASP A 26 4.35 5.85 -4.39
CA ASP A 26 4.30 6.44 -3.05
C ASP A 26 3.04 7.28 -2.86
N GLY A 27 2.79 8.22 -3.77
CA GLY A 27 1.61 9.07 -3.72
C GLY A 27 0.30 8.27 -3.77
N ALA A 28 0.23 7.22 -4.57
CA ALA A 28 -0.95 6.35 -4.63
C ALA A 28 -1.16 5.55 -3.33
N HIS A 29 -0.09 5.10 -2.69
CA HIS A 29 -0.19 4.41 -1.41
C HIS A 29 -0.75 5.34 -0.32
N TRP A 30 -0.22 6.55 -0.19
CA TRP A 30 -0.72 7.55 0.75
C TRP A 30 -2.16 7.98 0.48
N ARG A 31 -2.57 8.04 -0.79
CA ARG A 31 -3.96 8.29 -1.18
C ARG A 31 -4.89 7.19 -0.69
N TYR A 32 -4.51 5.92 -0.82
CA TYR A 32 -5.33 4.82 -0.31
C TYR A 32 -5.48 4.86 1.22
N ILE A 33 -4.37 5.04 1.95
CA ILE A 33 -4.35 5.13 3.42
C ILE A 33 -5.23 6.30 3.91
N SER A 34 -5.18 7.44 3.22
CA SER A 34 -5.99 8.62 3.51
C SER A 34 -7.47 8.39 3.14
N LEU A 35 -7.74 7.75 2.00
CA LEU A 35 -9.07 7.41 1.50
C LEU A 35 -9.87 6.60 2.53
N ILE A 36 -9.26 5.56 3.09
CA ILE A 36 -9.91 4.72 4.10
C ILE A 36 -9.96 5.38 5.48
N GLY A 37 -9.28 6.51 5.67
CA GLY A 37 -9.25 7.27 6.92
C GLY A 37 -8.31 6.71 7.98
N LEU A 38 -7.26 5.98 7.57
CA LEU A 38 -6.24 5.47 8.51
C LEU A 38 -5.27 6.58 8.95
N VAL A 39 -5.02 7.56 8.09
CA VAL A 39 -4.24 8.76 8.38
C VAL A 39 -5.05 10.00 8.02
N HIS A 40 -4.90 11.06 8.81
CA HIS A 40 -5.49 12.37 8.57
C HIS A 40 -4.38 13.38 8.28
N ASP A 41 -4.66 14.38 7.44
CA ASP A 41 -3.77 15.50 7.09
C ASP A 41 -2.47 15.13 6.34
N ALA A 42 -2.33 13.88 5.86
CA ALA A 42 -1.22 13.49 4.98
C ALA A 42 -1.37 14.04 3.56
N LEU A 43 -2.60 14.33 3.14
CA LEU A 43 -2.94 14.86 1.82
C LEU A 43 -3.90 16.04 1.93
N PRO A 44 -3.95 16.94 0.92
CA PRO A 44 -4.95 18.00 0.87
C PRO A 44 -6.38 17.42 0.93
N ALA A 45 -7.25 18.07 1.70
CA ALA A 45 -8.61 17.57 1.94
C ALA A 45 -9.44 17.42 0.65
N GLU A 46 -9.19 18.28 -0.33
CA GLU A 46 -9.82 18.22 -1.65
C GLU A 46 -9.44 16.98 -2.45
N VAL A 47 -8.21 16.48 -2.29
CA VAL A 47 -7.75 15.25 -2.94
C VAL A 47 -8.45 14.05 -2.32
N VAL A 48 -8.49 14.01 -0.98
CA VAL A 48 -9.16 12.92 -0.25
C VAL A 48 -10.66 12.89 -0.55
N ALA A 49 -11.32 14.06 -0.58
CA ALA A 49 -12.75 14.14 -0.91
C ALA A 49 -13.04 13.68 -2.34
N ALA A 50 -12.20 14.05 -3.31
CA ALA A 50 -12.33 13.60 -4.69
C ALA A 50 -12.14 12.07 -4.80
N ASP A 51 -11.18 11.50 -4.07
CA ASP A 51 -10.97 10.04 -4.04
C ASP A 51 -12.12 9.29 -3.38
N GLN A 52 -12.70 9.86 -2.32
CA GLN A 52 -13.88 9.29 -1.66
C GLN A 52 -15.10 9.26 -2.59
N GLU A 53 -15.26 10.27 -3.45
CA GLU A 53 -16.31 10.31 -4.46
C GLU A 53 -16.06 9.33 -5.61
N ALA A 54 -14.81 9.27 -6.09
CA ALA A 54 -14.43 8.43 -7.23
C ALA A 54 -14.36 6.93 -6.88
N PHE A 55 -13.89 6.59 -5.68
CA PHE A 55 -13.59 5.22 -5.28
C PHE A 55 -14.25 4.76 -3.98
N PRO A 56 -15.59 4.94 -3.81
CA PRO A 56 -16.27 4.59 -2.57
C PRO A 56 -16.22 3.09 -2.25
N HIS A 57 -15.98 2.24 -3.25
CA HIS A 57 -15.95 0.78 -3.12
C HIS A 57 -14.69 0.25 -2.42
N PHE A 58 -13.63 1.05 -2.31
CA PHE A 58 -12.44 0.71 -1.53
C PHE A 58 -12.56 1.12 -0.05
N ILE A 59 -13.56 1.93 0.31
CA ILE A 59 -13.77 2.36 1.70
C ILE A 59 -14.48 1.25 2.47
N LYS A 60 -13.72 0.49 3.25
CA LYS A 60 -14.23 -0.62 4.06
C LYS A 60 -14.05 -0.31 5.54
N GLN A 61 -15.05 -0.70 6.35
CA GLN A 61 -15.03 -0.52 7.80
C GLN A 61 -15.47 -1.79 8.52
N MET A 62 -14.87 -2.04 9.69
CA MET A 62 -15.27 -3.12 10.59
C MET A 62 -15.37 -2.58 12.01
N GLY A 63 -16.56 -2.68 12.61
CA GLY A 63 -16.80 -2.15 13.96
C GLY A 63 -16.59 -0.63 14.06
N GLY A 64 -16.88 0.12 12.99
CA GLY A 64 -16.69 1.58 12.92
C GLY A 64 -15.23 2.03 12.76
N ARG A 65 -14.30 1.11 12.49
CA ARG A 65 -12.89 1.42 12.22
C ARG A 65 -12.56 1.16 10.75
N PRO A 66 -11.67 1.97 10.13
CA PRO A 66 -11.10 1.67 8.82
C PRO A 66 -10.53 0.25 8.76
N LEU A 67 -10.78 -0.44 7.66
CA LEU A 67 -10.20 -1.75 7.37
C LEU A 67 -9.19 -1.61 6.23
N PHE A 68 -7.91 -1.77 6.54
CA PHE A 68 -6.87 -1.89 5.53
C PHE A 68 -6.92 -3.29 4.88
N SER A 69 -6.72 -3.35 3.57
CA SER A 69 -6.64 -4.58 2.80
C SER A 69 -5.59 -4.43 1.71
N ASP A 70 -4.63 -5.35 1.67
CA ASP A 70 -3.56 -5.38 0.67
C ASP A 70 -4.12 -5.48 -0.75
N ALA A 71 -5.15 -6.31 -0.95
CA ALA A 71 -5.75 -6.51 -2.26
C ALA A 71 -6.45 -5.23 -2.78
N ASP A 72 -7.15 -4.52 -1.91
CA ASP A 72 -7.77 -3.24 -2.25
C ASP A 72 -6.72 -2.14 -2.46
N CYS A 73 -5.67 -2.11 -1.63
CA CYS A 73 -4.54 -1.19 -1.78
C CYS A 73 -3.89 -1.34 -3.16
N THR A 74 -3.51 -2.57 -3.53
CA THR A 74 -2.90 -2.84 -4.84
C THR A 74 -3.86 -2.51 -5.98
N SER A 75 -5.14 -2.86 -5.86
CA SER A 75 -6.14 -2.55 -6.89
C SER A 75 -6.34 -1.05 -7.09
N PHE A 76 -6.42 -0.29 -5.99
CA PHE A 76 -6.49 1.17 -6.02
C PHE A 76 -5.24 1.79 -6.64
N MET A 77 -4.06 1.33 -6.25
CA MET A 77 -2.80 1.84 -6.82
C MET A 77 -2.73 1.58 -8.32
N VAL A 78 -3.14 0.40 -8.80
CA VAL A 78 -3.22 0.11 -10.24
C VAL A 78 -4.18 1.07 -10.95
N GLU A 79 -5.36 1.31 -10.36
CA GLU A 79 -6.38 2.18 -10.97
C GLU A 79 -5.94 3.66 -11.03
N VAL A 80 -5.25 4.14 -10.00
CA VAL A 80 -4.81 5.54 -9.89
C VAL A 80 -3.52 5.82 -10.67
N THR A 81 -2.60 4.87 -10.73
CA THR A 81 -1.29 5.06 -11.36
C THR A 81 -1.24 4.57 -12.81
N GLY A 82 -2.08 3.61 -13.17
CA GLY A 82 -1.98 2.89 -14.45
C GLY A 82 -0.78 1.93 -14.54
N LEU A 83 0.00 1.78 -13.46
CA LEU A 83 1.13 0.85 -13.40
C LEU A 83 0.66 -0.59 -13.20
N SER A 84 1.57 -1.54 -13.43
CA SER A 84 1.25 -2.96 -13.26
C SER A 84 1.02 -3.30 -11.78
N ALA A 85 0.21 -4.33 -11.54
CA ALA A 85 0.00 -4.87 -10.20
C ALA A 85 1.32 -5.32 -9.55
N GLU A 86 2.28 -5.79 -10.35
CA GLU A 86 3.62 -6.18 -9.89
C GLU A 86 4.39 -5.00 -9.25
N PHE A 87 4.35 -3.82 -9.89
CA PHE A 87 4.97 -2.62 -9.30
C PHE A 87 4.24 -2.14 -8.05
N CYS A 88 2.91 -2.20 -8.05
CA CYS A 88 2.09 -1.79 -6.91
C CYS A 88 2.30 -2.71 -5.69
N GLU A 89 2.36 -4.03 -5.91
CA GLU A 89 2.63 -5.03 -4.87
C GLU A 89 4.05 -4.87 -4.31
N ALA A 90 5.05 -4.72 -5.19
CA ALA A 90 6.44 -4.49 -4.78
C ALA A 90 6.60 -3.22 -3.94
N TRP A 91 5.92 -2.13 -4.30
CA TRP A 91 5.96 -0.89 -3.51
C TRP A 91 5.31 -1.04 -2.14
N LYS A 92 4.10 -1.63 -2.09
CA LYS A 92 3.38 -1.88 -0.83
C LYS A 92 4.25 -2.67 0.16
N ASP A 93 4.89 -3.73 -0.33
CA ASP A 93 5.75 -4.54 0.52
C ASP A 93 7.01 -3.78 0.93
N HIS A 94 7.69 -3.09 -0.01
CA HIS A 94 8.84 -2.24 0.31
C HIS A 94 8.53 -1.21 1.41
N ASP A 95 7.44 -0.45 1.26
CA ASP A 95 7.02 0.57 2.23
C ASP A 95 6.72 -0.03 3.61
N PHE A 96 6.06 -1.20 3.65
CA PHE A 96 5.84 -1.94 4.90
C PHE A 96 7.17 -2.27 5.60
N TYR A 97 8.14 -2.81 4.85
CA TYR A 97 9.45 -3.18 5.39
C TYR A 97 10.26 -1.95 5.85
N GLU A 98 10.24 -0.87 5.08
CA GLU A 98 10.93 0.37 5.43
C GLU A 98 10.37 1.00 6.72
N LEU A 99 9.03 1.05 6.84
CA LEU A 99 8.35 1.61 8.01
C LEU A 99 8.56 0.78 9.27
N HIS A 100 8.63 -0.54 9.14
CA HIS A 100 8.74 -1.43 10.29
C HIS A 100 10.18 -1.77 10.69
N GLY A 101 11.17 -1.58 9.82
CA GLY A 101 12.61 -1.69 10.14
C GLY A 101 13.03 -3.07 10.71
N GLU A 102 12.12 -4.03 10.71
CA GLU A 102 12.32 -5.41 11.13
C GLU A 102 12.66 -6.20 9.87
N THR A 103 13.68 -7.04 9.98
CA THR A 103 14.03 -7.97 8.90
C THR A 103 12.83 -8.88 8.59
N ALA A 104 12.71 -9.34 7.35
CA ALA A 104 11.68 -10.34 6.97
C ALA A 104 11.67 -11.58 7.88
N GLU A 105 12.83 -11.92 8.45
CA GLU A 105 12.96 -12.99 9.44
C GLU A 105 12.33 -12.61 10.80
N GLU A 106 12.50 -11.38 11.29
CA GLU A 106 11.90 -10.89 12.54
C GLU A 106 10.37 -10.77 12.43
N MET A 107 9.87 -10.35 11.27
CA MET A 107 8.43 -10.30 10.99
C MET A 107 7.81 -11.69 10.90
N ALA A 108 8.44 -12.62 10.16
CA ALA A 108 7.99 -14.00 10.05
C ALA A 108 8.02 -14.71 11.42
N ALA A 109 9.02 -14.41 12.27
CA ALA A 109 9.09 -14.94 13.62
C ALA A 109 7.96 -14.41 14.53
N ARG A 110 7.54 -13.15 14.37
CA ARG A 110 6.44 -12.56 15.15
C ARG A 110 5.07 -13.11 14.76
N GLU A 111 4.79 -13.26 13.47
CA GLU A 111 3.54 -13.88 13.00
C GLU A 111 3.42 -15.34 13.44
N SER A 112 4.55 -16.06 13.47
CA SER A 112 4.62 -17.43 13.98
C SER A 112 4.45 -17.54 15.50
N ALA A 113 4.78 -16.48 16.24
CA ALA A 113 4.65 -16.43 17.70
C ALA A 113 3.27 -15.94 18.18
N ALA A 114 2.49 -15.30 17.28
CA ALA A 114 1.14 -14.80 17.57
C ALA A 114 0.03 -15.82 17.27
N ASN A 115 0.36 -17.02 16.78
CA ASN A 115 -0.57 -18.07 16.37
C ASN A 115 -0.39 -19.37 17.18
#